data_AF-A0A9E3Q5H1-F1
#
_entry.id   AF-A0A9E3Q5H1-F1
#
_cell.length_a   1.000
_cell.length_b   1.000
_cell.length_c   1.000
_cell.angle_alpha   90.00
_cell.angle_beta   90.00
_cell.angle_gamma   90.00
#
_symmetry.space_group_name_H-M   'P 1'
#
loop_
_entity.id
_entity.type
_entity.pdbx_description
1 polymer ?
#
loop_
_entity_poly.entity_id
_entity_poly.type
_entity_poly.pdbx_seq_one_letter_code
_entity_poly.pdbx_strand_id
1 'polypeptide(L)'
;MKTSRPYTIHRALMAVAGGLVLFNAALQAQTFQYAKGDLVLLFRKTGSPADFAVNLGQATNYNNLPPGTVVNIDSLSAAQLVLAFPDLNGVRWSVAGVNRLPVTFPEHPPQTLWIARPRADLSQQSAPWLRRGTSLQGNTGAQVDAIGVRADYAGNDLLAAGPDNTATGVIVPLTGAFQNFNLSDPIGPGGNYANQFQGNVENRTPDDFAGNPSNVSRSDLYEVEPGTTSGGTLNAPARYLGFFELKADGTLTFNTTVAVPTPRITGISHAEGVTTLTFLTVNGVTYVLRTTGADGLTSPVSTWTAGASVRGDGTEKTLQDTSTDAIRFFIIEAQP
;
A
#
# COMPACT_ATOMS: atom_id res chain seq x y z
N MET A 1 -79.62 -34.86 -57.46
CA MET A 1 -80.63 -34.17 -56.64
C MET A 1 -80.54 -34.72 -55.22
N LYS A 2 -80.38 -33.83 -54.22
CA LYS A 2 -80.39 -34.04 -52.74
C LYS A 2 -79.24 -34.89 -52.13
N THR A 3 -78.26 -34.30 -51.42
CA THR A 3 -78.21 -33.82 -49.99
C THR A 3 -78.45 -34.94 -48.98
N SER A 4 -77.74 -35.14 -47.86
CA SER A 4 -76.62 -34.49 -47.12
C SER A 4 -76.35 -35.37 -45.87
N ARG A 5 -75.16 -35.26 -45.23
CA ARG A 5 -74.89 -35.18 -43.76
C ARG A 5 -73.39 -35.41 -43.41
N PRO A 6 -72.90 -34.95 -42.23
CA PRO A 6 -71.64 -34.22 -42.14
C PRO A 6 -70.60 -34.71 -41.08
N TYR A 7 -69.46 -34.00 -41.06
CA TYR A 7 -68.40 -33.84 -40.04
C TYR A 7 -67.39 -34.97 -39.75
N THR A 8 -66.10 -34.64 -39.91
CA THR A 8 -65.09 -34.87 -38.85
C THR A 8 -63.97 -33.83 -38.95
N ILE A 9 -63.73 -33.13 -37.85
CA ILE A 9 -62.58 -32.25 -37.54
C ILE A 9 -61.32 -33.12 -37.41
N HIS A 10 -60.09 -32.64 -37.73
CA HIS A 10 -58.82 -32.88 -36.98
C HIS A 10 -57.60 -32.14 -37.59
N ARG A 11 -57.01 -31.23 -36.78
CA ARG A 11 -55.58 -30.99 -36.45
C ARG A 11 -54.51 -30.92 -37.57
N ALA A 12 -53.71 -29.82 -37.59
CA ALA A 12 -52.33 -29.82 -37.07
C ALA A 12 -51.65 -28.44 -37.18
N LEU A 13 -51.23 -27.92 -36.02
CA LEU A 13 -50.21 -26.89 -35.84
C LEU A 13 -48.82 -27.52 -36.11
N MET A 14 -47.91 -26.82 -36.80
CA MET A 14 -46.47 -27.06 -36.63
C MET A 14 -45.73 -25.74 -36.45
N ALA A 15 -45.31 -25.52 -35.21
CA ALA A 15 -44.34 -24.53 -34.80
C ALA A 15 -42.93 -25.07 -35.08
N VAL A 16 -42.09 -24.29 -35.77
CA VAL A 16 -40.66 -24.57 -35.90
C VAL A 16 -39.94 -23.89 -34.73
N ALA A 17 -39.53 -24.70 -33.76
CA ALA A 17 -38.59 -24.31 -32.71
C ALA A 17 -37.16 -24.45 -33.26
N GLY A 18 -36.51 -23.32 -33.56
CA GLY A 18 -35.08 -23.27 -33.82
C GLY A 18 -34.32 -23.21 -32.50
N GLY A 19 -33.52 -24.25 -32.22
CA GLY A 19 -32.80 -24.43 -30.97
C GLY A 19 -31.72 -23.38 -30.71
N LEU A 20 -31.77 -22.78 -29.52
CA LEU A 20 -30.71 -21.97 -28.94
C LEU A 20 -29.69 -22.93 -28.30
N VAL A 21 -28.54 -23.13 -28.95
CA VAL A 21 -27.41 -23.86 -28.36
C VAL A 21 -26.73 -22.95 -27.35
N LEU A 22 -27.05 -23.14 -26.06
CA LEU A 22 -26.34 -22.54 -24.94
C LEU A 22 -24.96 -23.20 -24.83
N PHE A 23 -23.93 -22.52 -25.33
CA PHE A 23 -22.55 -22.83 -24.94
C PHE A 23 -22.37 -22.43 -23.48
N ASN A 24 -22.59 -23.38 -22.55
CA ASN A 24 -22.05 -23.30 -21.21
C ASN A 24 -20.54 -23.50 -21.32
N ALA A 25 -19.80 -22.44 -21.65
CA ALA A 25 -18.39 -22.39 -21.29
C ALA A 25 -18.36 -22.51 -19.77
N ALA A 26 -17.84 -23.63 -19.26
CA ALA A 26 -17.56 -23.76 -17.85
C ALA A 26 -16.58 -22.63 -17.51
N LEU A 27 -17.09 -21.59 -16.85
CA LEU A 27 -16.26 -20.61 -16.15
C LEU A 27 -15.44 -21.42 -15.15
N GLN A 28 -14.23 -21.80 -15.52
CA GLN A 28 -13.29 -22.34 -14.55
C GLN A 28 -13.00 -21.20 -13.59
N ALA A 29 -13.53 -21.34 -12.37
CA ALA A 29 -13.29 -20.39 -11.32
C ALA A 29 -11.77 -20.32 -11.08
N GLN A 30 -11.23 -19.10 -11.12
CA GLN A 30 -9.79 -18.87 -10.99
C GLN A 30 -9.39 -19.01 -9.52
N THR A 31 -8.30 -19.74 -9.28
CA THR A 31 -7.63 -19.92 -7.99
C THR A 31 -6.60 -18.80 -7.77
N PHE A 32 -6.19 -18.62 -6.52
CA PHE A 32 -5.17 -17.63 -6.14
C PHE A 32 -3.92 -17.75 -7.01
N GLN A 33 -3.40 -16.62 -7.46
CA GLN A 33 -2.18 -16.56 -8.27
C GLN A 33 -1.14 -15.72 -7.53
N TYR A 34 0.07 -16.25 -7.39
CA TYR A 34 1.22 -15.49 -6.90
C TYR A 34 2.40 -15.59 -7.86
N ALA A 35 2.97 -14.45 -8.21
CA ALA A 35 4.27 -14.38 -8.86
C ALA A 35 5.31 -13.74 -7.93
N LYS A 36 6.57 -14.16 -8.05
CA LYS A 36 7.67 -13.48 -7.38
C LYS A 36 7.70 -12.02 -7.82
N GLY A 37 7.88 -11.12 -6.85
CA GLY A 37 7.79 -9.69 -7.08
C GLY A 37 6.40 -9.09 -6.87
N ASP A 38 5.38 -9.91 -6.67
CA ASP A 38 4.08 -9.43 -6.22
C ASP A 38 4.14 -8.95 -4.76
N LEU A 39 3.33 -7.94 -4.44
CA LEU A 39 2.97 -7.59 -3.08
C LEU A 39 1.85 -8.52 -2.60
N VAL A 40 2.05 -9.09 -1.41
CA VAL A 40 1.03 -9.85 -0.69
C VAL A 40 0.58 -9.03 0.52
N LEU A 41 -0.72 -8.78 0.60
CA LEU A 41 -1.39 -8.30 1.78
C LEU A 41 -1.82 -9.50 2.61
N LEU A 42 -1.35 -9.56 3.86
CA LEU A 42 -1.71 -10.60 4.81
C LEU A 42 -2.56 -10.01 5.93
N PHE A 43 -3.68 -10.64 6.24
CA PHE A 43 -4.46 -10.42 7.45
C PHE A 43 -4.40 -11.66 8.35
N ARG A 44 -4.29 -11.42 9.65
CA ARG A 44 -4.41 -12.46 10.69
C ARG A 44 -4.96 -11.88 11.98
N LYS A 45 -5.55 -12.71 12.83
CA LYS A 45 -6.08 -12.29 14.13
C LYS A 45 -5.90 -13.39 15.16
N THR A 46 -5.43 -13.05 16.36
CA THR A 46 -5.30 -14.03 17.44
C THR A 46 -6.67 -14.67 17.74
N GLY A 47 -6.72 -15.99 17.75
CA GLY A 47 -7.96 -16.74 17.96
C GLY A 47 -8.85 -16.87 16.72
N SER A 48 -8.45 -16.30 15.58
CA SER A 48 -9.12 -16.55 14.29
C SER A 48 -8.87 -17.99 13.81
N PRO A 49 -9.84 -18.64 13.15
CA PRO A 49 -9.65 -19.95 12.56
C PRO A 49 -8.88 -19.92 11.22
N ALA A 50 -8.62 -18.74 10.66
CA ALA A 50 -8.00 -18.57 9.35
C ALA A 50 -7.11 -17.31 9.28
N ASP A 51 -6.15 -17.37 8.36
CA ASP A 51 -5.43 -16.21 7.82
C ASP A 51 -6.00 -15.86 6.43
N PHE A 52 -5.84 -14.63 5.97
CA PHE A 52 -6.30 -14.20 4.64
C PHE A 52 -5.19 -13.49 3.89
N ALA A 53 -4.82 -14.02 2.72
CA ALA A 53 -3.84 -13.42 1.82
C ALA A 53 -4.53 -12.83 0.59
N VAL A 54 -4.04 -11.66 0.16
CA VAL A 54 -4.48 -11.00 -1.06
C VAL A 54 -3.27 -10.64 -1.90
N ASN A 55 -3.26 -11.05 -3.17
CA ASN A 55 -2.27 -10.61 -4.14
C ASN A 55 -2.64 -9.18 -4.62
N LEU A 56 -1.74 -8.22 -4.42
CA LEU A 56 -1.92 -6.83 -4.88
C LEU A 56 -1.24 -6.57 -6.24
N GLY A 57 -0.67 -7.61 -6.84
CA GLY A 57 0.11 -7.54 -8.08
C GLY A 57 1.54 -7.05 -7.85
N GLN A 58 2.22 -6.76 -8.96
CA GLN A 58 3.65 -6.47 -8.99
C GLN A 58 4.01 -5.22 -8.17
N ALA A 59 5.02 -5.34 -7.31
CA ALA A 59 5.45 -4.24 -6.43
C ALA A 59 5.94 -2.99 -7.19
N THR A 60 6.47 -3.17 -8.40
CA THR A 60 6.91 -2.08 -9.27
C THR A 60 5.78 -1.14 -9.69
N ASN A 61 4.51 -1.57 -9.63
CA ASN A 61 3.35 -0.71 -9.87
C ASN A 61 3.25 0.46 -8.87
N TYR A 62 3.94 0.36 -7.72
CA TYR A 62 3.90 1.34 -6.63
C TYR A 62 5.15 2.24 -6.58
N ASN A 63 6.18 1.96 -7.40
CA ASN A 63 7.50 2.57 -7.25
C ASN A 63 7.61 4.02 -7.71
N ASN A 64 6.83 4.41 -8.72
CA ASN A 64 6.95 5.70 -9.41
C ASN A 64 5.59 6.35 -9.67
N LEU A 65 4.64 6.13 -8.77
CA LEU A 65 3.33 6.77 -8.86
C LEU A 65 3.48 8.29 -8.65
N PRO A 66 2.80 9.14 -9.45
CA PRO A 66 2.85 10.58 -9.27
C PRO A 66 2.40 11.00 -7.85
N PRO A 67 3.00 12.05 -7.27
CA PRO A 67 2.55 12.64 -6.02
C PRO A 67 1.04 12.90 -5.94
N GLY A 68 0.40 12.54 -4.82
CA GLY A 68 -1.04 12.71 -4.61
C GLY A 68 -1.93 11.69 -5.34
N THR A 69 -1.34 10.70 -6.02
CA THR A 69 -2.07 9.55 -6.58
C THR A 69 -2.70 8.72 -5.47
N VAL A 70 -3.98 8.37 -5.68
CA VAL A 70 -4.74 7.39 -4.90
C VAL A 70 -5.06 6.20 -5.79
N VAL A 71 -4.69 5.00 -5.36
CA VAL A 71 -4.97 3.72 -6.03
C VAL A 71 -5.92 2.91 -5.16
N ASN A 72 -7.10 2.58 -5.69
CA ASN A 72 -8.01 1.64 -5.03
C ASN A 72 -7.47 0.22 -5.19
N ILE A 73 -7.46 -0.55 -4.09
CA ILE A 73 -6.98 -1.93 -4.09
C ILE A 73 -8.19 -2.85 -4.31
N ASP A 74 -8.62 -2.96 -5.57
CA ASP A 74 -9.81 -3.74 -5.95
C ASP A 74 -9.60 -5.26 -5.82
N SER A 75 -8.35 -5.71 -5.65
CA SER A 75 -8.03 -7.11 -5.37
C SER A 75 -8.48 -7.58 -3.99
N LEU A 76 -8.69 -6.65 -3.04
CA LEU A 76 -9.24 -6.94 -1.72
C LEU A 76 -10.77 -6.99 -1.78
N SER A 77 -11.33 -8.20 -1.72
CA SER A 77 -12.77 -8.40 -1.63
C SER A 77 -13.25 -8.17 -0.19
N ALA A 78 -14.13 -7.18 0.01
CA ALA A 78 -14.79 -6.95 1.30
C ALA A 78 -15.59 -8.18 1.77
N ALA A 79 -16.18 -8.94 0.83
CA ALA A 79 -16.89 -10.17 1.15
C ALA A 79 -15.93 -11.26 1.71
N GLN A 80 -14.78 -11.46 1.07
CA GLN A 80 -13.77 -12.42 1.58
C GLN A 80 -13.18 -11.96 2.91
N LEU A 81 -12.96 -10.66 3.08
CA LEU A 81 -12.45 -10.11 4.32
C LEU A 81 -13.43 -10.34 5.48
N VAL A 82 -14.73 -10.13 5.28
CA VAL A 82 -15.77 -10.40 6.29
C VAL A 82 -15.94 -11.89 6.55
N LEU A 83 -15.81 -12.74 5.52
CA LEU A 83 -15.82 -14.20 5.67
C LEU A 83 -14.66 -14.67 6.56
N ALA A 84 -13.46 -14.13 6.37
CA ALA A 84 -12.28 -14.46 7.18
C ALA A 84 -12.36 -13.85 8.60
N PHE A 85 -12.86 -12.61 8.71
CA PHE A 85 -12.93 -11.85 9.95
C PHE A 85 -14.30 -11.15 10.09
N PRO A 86 -15.24 -11.73 10.86
CA PRO A 86 -16.57 -11.16 11.06
C PRO A 86 -16.56 -9.75 11.64
N ASP A 87 -15.48 -9.39 12.36
CA ASP A 87 -15.20 -8.04 12.81
C ASP A 87 -13.72 -7.70 12.58
N LEU A 88 -13.46 -6.45 12.17
CA LEU A 88 -12.12 -5.95 11.90
C LEU A 88 -11.41 -5.40 13.13
N ASN A 89 -11.89 -5.64 14.35
CA ASN A 89 -11.23 -5.15 15.56
C ASN A 89 -10.02 -6.03 15.91
N GLY A 90 -8.88 -5.41 16.21
CA GLY A 90 -7.66 -6.13 16.59
C GLY A 90 -7.07 -7.04 15.51
N VAL A 91 -7.56 -6.95 14.26
CA VAL A 91 -6.98 -7.63 13.09
C VAL A 91 -5.59 -7.06 12.85
N ARG A 92 -4.62 -7.96 12.67
CA ARG A 92 -3.28 -7.61 12.24
C ARG A 92 -3.19 -7.70 10.73
N TRP A 93 -2.50 -6.75 10.12
CA TRP A 93 -2.28 -6.76 8.69
C TRP A 93 -0.94 -6.18 8.29
N SER A 94 -0.38 -6.68 7.19
CA SER A 94 0.88 -6.19 6.62
C SER A 94 0.89 -6.36 5.12
N VAL A 95 1.71 -5.56 4.43
CA VAL A 95 1.95 -5.70 2.99
C VAL A 95 3.43 -5.91 2.77
N ALA A 96 3.81 -6.92 2.00
CA ALA A 96 5.18 -7.11 1.59
C ALA A 96 5.35 -7.83 0.25
N GLY A 97 6.47 -7.58 -0.41
CA GLY A 97 6.92 -8.30 -1.59
C GLY A 97 8.44 -8.34 -1.64
N VAL A 98 8.98 -9.17 -2.54
CA VAL A 98 10.42 -9.36 -2.69
C VAL A 98 10.80 -9.60 -4.14
N ASN A 99 11.90 -8.96 -4.57
CA ASN A 99 12.55 -9.22 -5.84
C ASN A 99 13.51 -10.40 -5.67
N ARG A 100 13.16 -11.60 -6.16
CA ARG A 100 13.93 -12.82 -5.89
C ARG A 100 14.06 -13.73 -7.12
N LEU A 101 15.27 -14.23 -7.34
CA LEU A 101 15.56 -15.21 -8.40
C LEU A 101 14.60 -16.43 -8.39
N PRO A 102 14.31 -17.03 -9.56
CA PRO A 102 14.93 -16.75 -10.87
C PRO A 102 14.30 -15.58 -11.63
N VAL A 103 13.16 -15.06 -11.18
CA VAL A 103 12.48 -13.92 -11.82
C VAL A 103 12.87 -12.67 -11.06
N THR A 104 13.65 -11.79 -11.69
CA THR A 104 14.04 -10.52 -11.08
C THR A 104 13.67 -9.36 -11.97
N PHE A 105 13.22 -8.27 -11.37
CA PHE A 105 13.13 -6.97 -12.03
C PHE A 105 14.54 -6.44 -12.25
N PRO A 106 15.03 -6.28 -13.50
CA PRO A 106 16.41 -5.86 -13.76
C PRO A 106 16.75 -4.48 -13.17
N GLU A 107 15.76 -3.60 -13.08
CA GLU A 107 15.86 -2.27 -12.47
C GLU A 107 16.05 -2.28 -10.95
N HIS A 108 15.87 -3.42 -10.29
CA HIS A 108 16.05 -3.57 -8.85
C HIS A 108 17.07 -4.67 -8.54
N PRO A 109 18.01 -4.46 -7.60
CA PRO A 109 18.90 -5.52 -7.19
C PRO A 109 18.13 -6.75 -6.65
N PRO A 110 18.66 -7.98 -6.83
CA PRO A 110 18.09 -9.15 -6.17
C PRO A 110 18.06 -8.97 -4.66
N GLN A 111 17.01 -9.46 -4.00
CA GLN A 111 16.71 -9.26 -2.57
C GLN A 111 16.28 -7.84 -2.18
N THR A 112 15.90 -6.99 -3.15
CA THR A 112 15.10 -5.80 -2.84
C THR A 112 13.77 -6.23 -2.22
N LEU A 113 13.42 -5.61 -1.09
CA LEU A 113 12.19 -5.86 -0.37
C LEU A 113 11.27 -4.65 -0.52
N TRP A 114 9.97 -4.89 -0.68
CA TRP A 114 8.94 -3.88 -0.48
C TRP A 114 8.21 -4.24 0.80
N ILE A 115 8.37 -3.47 1.87
CA ILE A 115 7.84 -3.84 3.19
C ILE A 115 7.14 -2.66 3.82
N ALA A 116 5.89 -2.89 4.23
CA ALA A 116 5.11 -1.92 4.95
C ALA A 116 5.61 -1.72 6.39
N ARG A 117 5.46 -0.50 6.92
CA ARG A 117 5.74 -0.16 8.31
C ARG A 117 4.50 0.48 8.96
N PRO A 118 4.07 -0.03 10.11
CA PRO A 118 2.98 0.56 10.88
C PRO A 118 3.21 2.04 11.22
N ARG A 119 2.19 2.87 11.04
CA ARG A 119 2.18 4.24 11.59
C ARG A 119 1.68 4.21 13.03
N ALA A 120 2.47 4.80 13.93
CA ALA A 120 2.03 5.06 15.31
C ALA A 120 1.12 6.30 15.38
N ASP A 121 1.40 7.30 14.55
CA ASP A 121 0.59 8.50 14.35
C ASP A 121 0.15 8.55 12.88
N LEU A 122 -1.16 8.61 12.63
CA LEU A 122 -1.72 8.60 11.27
C LEU A 122 -1.25 9.80 10.43
N SER A 123 -0.91 10.92 11.07
CA SER A 123 -0.47 12.16 10.42
C SER A 123 1.02 12.18 10.09
N GLN A 124 1.82 11.30 10.71
CA GLN A 124 3.27 11.29 10.54
C GLN A 124 3.73 10.05 9.77
N GLN A 125 4.62 10.27 8.81
CA GLN A 125 5.35 9.17 8.18
C GLN A 125 6.19 8.46 9.26
N SER A 126 6.16 7.13 9.24
CA SER A 126 7.02 6.28 10.06
C SER A 126 8.50 6.50 9.71
N ALA A 127 9.40 6.09 10.59
CA ALA A 127 10.82 6.04 10.25
C ALA A 127 11.07 5.05 9.09
N PRO A 128 12.00 5.29 8.17
CA PRO A 128 12.34 4.31 7.13
C PRO A 128 12.98 3.05 7.73
N TRP A 129 12.82 1.92 7.05
CA TRP A 129 13.65 0.74 7.30
C TRP A 129 15.11 1.01 6.91
N LEU A 130 16.06 0.28 7.49
CA LEU A 130 17.46 0.40 7.11
C LEU A 130 17.83 -0.72 6.12
N ARG A 131 18.58 -0.37 5.08
CA ARG A 131 19.16 -1.34 4.14
C ARG A 131 20.12 -2.27 4.87
N ARG A 132 20.01 -3.58 4.65
CA ARG A 132 20.93 -4.59 5.19
C ARG A 132 21.69 -5.27 4.06
N GLY A 133 22.77 -5.97 4.39
CA GLY A 133 23.52 -6.73 3.39
C GLY A 133 22.63 -7.75 2.68
N THR A 134 22.93 -8.02 1.40
CA THR A 134 22.12 -8.89 0.52
C THR A 134 21.78 -10.24 1.15
N SER A 135 22.71 -10.88 1.88
CA SER A 135 22.43 -12.17 2.55
C SER A 135 21.38 -12.04 3.67
N LEU A 136 21.46 -10.99 4.50
CA LEU A 136 20.49 -10.76 5.58
C LEU A 136 19.11 -10.39 5.02
N GLN A 137 19.07 -9.53 3.99
CA GLN A 137 17.82 -9.27 3.28
C GLN A 137 17.28 -10.52 2.59
N GLY A 138 18.14 -11.39 2.07
CA GLY A 138 17.73 -12.67 1.48
C GLY A 138 17.02 -13.59 2.47
N ASN A 139 17.41 -13.59 3.75
CA ASN A 139 16.70 -14.35 4.78
C ASN A 139 15.30 -13.79 5.02
N THR A 140 15.14 -12.46 5.09
CA THR A 140 13.81 -11.83 5.17
C THR A 140 12.99 -12.13 3.91
N GLY A 141 13.60 -11.94 2.74
CA GLY A 141 12.98 -12.17 1.44
C GLY A 141 12.47 -13.60 1.29
N ALA A 142 13.18 -14.59 1.84
CA ALA A 142 12.71 -15.96 1.86
C ALA A 142 11.42 -16.14 2.68
N GLN A 143 11.24 -15.40 3.78
CA GLN A 143 10.00 -15.44 4.57
C GLN A 143 8.86 -14.74 3.85
N VAL A 144 9.11 -13.59 3.21
CA VAL A 144 8.11 -12.87 2.41
C VAL A 144 7.61 -13.73 1.25
N ASP A 145 8.54 -14.32 0.48
CA ASP A 145 8.24 -15.23 -0.64
C ASP A 145 7.46 -16.47 -0.16
N ALA A 146 7.79 -17.01 1.02
CA ALA A 146 7.10 -18.15 1.60
C ALA A 146 5.61 -17.87 1.89
N ILE A 147 5.22 -16.63 2.23
CA ILE A 147 3.81 -16.27 2.42
C ILE A 147 3.05 -16.41 1.10
N GLY A 148 3.57 -15.81 0.03
CA GLY A 148 2.95 -15.87 -1.30
C GLY A 148 2.88 -17.30 -1.85
N VAL A 149 3.98 -18.05 -1.76
CA VAL A 149 4.04 -19.45 -2.20
C VAL A 149 3.09 -20.36 -1.40
N ARG A 150 2.97 -20.16 -0.08
CA ARG A 150 2.02 -20.94 0.74
C ARG A 150 0.57 -20.60 0.42
N ALA A 151 0.26 -19.33 0.19
CA ALA A 151 -1.07 -18.89 -0.23
C ALA A 151 -1.44 -19.48 -1.60
N ASP A 152 -0.51 -19.46 -2.54
CA ASP A 152 -0.66 -20.06 -3.88
C ASP A 152 -0.87 -21.58 -3.81
N TYR A 153 -0.06 -22.28 -3.03
CA TYR A 153 -0.25 -23.72 -2.81
C TYR A 153 -1.60 -24.03 -2.16
N ALA A 154 -2.00 -23.27 -1.12
CA ALA A 154 -3.29 -23.44 -0.48
C ALA A 154 -4.46 -23.21 -1.46
N GLY A 155 -4.36 -22.18 -2.30
CA GLY A 155 -5.36 -21.84 -3.30
C GLY A 155 -5.42 -22.78 -4.51
N ASN A 156 -4.30 -23.38 -4.93
CA ASN A 156 -4.30 -24.23 -6.13
C ASN A 156 -4.45 -25.72 -5.83
N ASP A 157 -3.85 -26.20 -4.73
CA ASP A 157 -3.76 -27.64 -4.46
C ASP A 157 -4.71 -28.13 -3.37
N LEU A 158 -5.18 -27.23 -2.48
CA LEU A 158 -5.95 -27.63 -1.29
C LEU A 158 -7.37 -27.07 -1.27
N LEU A 159 -7.60 -25.88 -1.84
CA LEU A 159 -8.91 -25.23 -1.89
C LEU A 159 -9.44 -25.20 -3.32
N ALA A 160 -10.69 -25.62 -3.50
CA ALA A 160 -11.38 -25.34 -4.75
C ALA A 160 -11.64 -23.83 -4.88
N ALA A 161 -11.68 -23.33 -6.11
CA ALA A 161 -12.07 -21.94 -6.35
C ALA A 161 -13.52 -21.69 -5.88
N GLY A 162 -13.76 -20.53 -5.28
CA GLY A 162 -15.02 -20.20 -4.62
C GLY A 162 -14.91 -18.97 -3.72
N PRO A 163 -15.86 -18.76 -2.79
CA PRO A 163 -15.84 -17.61 -1.88
C PRO A 163 -14.55 -17.47 -1.07
N ASP A 164 -13.93 -18.60 -0.70
CA ASP A 164 -12.70 -18.61 0.11
C ASP A 164 -11.42 -18.53 -0.74
N ASN A 165 -11.53 -18.64 -2.07
CA ASN A 165 -10.38 -18.77 -2.97
C ASN A 165 -10.72 -18.23 -4.36
N THR A 166 -10.19 -17.04 -4.65
CA THR A 166 -10.35 -16.32 -5.90
C THR A 166 -8.97 -16.07 -6.52
N ALA A 167 -8.93 -15.53 -7.74
CA ALA A 167 -7.68 -15.16 -8.41
C ALA A 167 -6.76 -14.28 -7.56
N THR A 168 -7.34 -13.41 -6.73
CA THR A 168 -6.59 -12.41 -5.96
C THR A 168 -6.62 -12.62 -4.46
N GLY A 169 -7.49 -13.46 -3.91
CA GLY A 169 -7.64 -13.62 -2.47
C GLY A 169 -7.88 -15.06 -2.03
N VAL A 170 -7.17 -15.51 -1.00
CA VAL A 170 -7.31 -16.86 -0.43
C VAL A 170 -7.37 -16.82 1.11
N ILE A 171 -8.44 -17.39 1.65
CA ILE A 171 -8.63 -17.62 3.08
C ILE A 171 -8.03 -18.98 3.40
N VAL A 172 -6.96 -19.00 4.19
CA VAL A 172 -6.23 -20.22 4.54
C VAL A 172 -6.62 -20.65 5.96
N PRO A 173 -7.36 -21.77 6.13
CA PRO A 173 -7.68 -22.29 7.46
C PRO A 173 -6.41 -22.63 8.26
N LEU A 174 -6.45 -22.44 9.57
CA LEU A 174 -5.33 -22.77 10.47
C LEU A 174 -5.42 -24.17 11.09
N THR A 175 -6.29 -25.02 10.53
CA THR A 175 -6.56 -26.37 11.06
C THR A 175 -6.55 -27.42 9.96
N GLY A 176 -6.45 -28.70 10.35
CA GLY A 176 -6.50 -29.83 9.41
C GLY A 176 -5.32 -29.86 8.45
N ALA A 177 -5.59 -30.13 7.17
CA ALA A 177 -4.57 -30.26 6.12
C ALA A 177 -3.76 -28.96 5.86
N PHE A 178 -4.26 -27.82 6.33
CA PHE A 178 -3.66 -26.49 6.13
C PHE A 178 -2.65 -26.10 7.21
N GLN A 179 -2.51 -26.88 8.28
CA GLN A 179 -1.64 -26.53 9.42
C GLN A 179 -0.18 -26.26 9.00
N ASN A 180 0.31 -26.97 7.98
CA ASN A 180 1.68 -26.81 7.46
C ASN A 180 1.84 -25.61 6.50
N PHE A 181 0.72 -24.99 6.09
CA PHE A 181 0.66 -23.87 5.16
C PHE A 181 0.22 -22.57 5.84
N ASN A 182 0.28 -22.55 7.18
CA ASN A 182 0.00 -21.36 7.97
C ASN A 182 0.82 -20.16 7.46
N LEU A 183 0.14 -19.06 7.14
CA LEU A 183 0.76 -17.83 6.67
C LEU A 183 1.39 -17.03 7.82
N SER A 184 1.01 -17.34 9.06
CA SER A 184 1.55 -16.75 10.27
C SER A 184 2.95 -17.24 10.66
N ASP A 185 3.41 -18.42 10.21
CA ASP A 185 4.73 -18.92 10.61
C ASP A 185 5.88 -18.10 10.00
N PRO A 186 5.89 -17.78 8.69
CA PRO A 186 6.97 -16.99 8.10
C PRO A 186 7.08 -15.59 8.69
N ILE A 187 5.95 -14.98 9.07
CA ILE A 187 5.94 -13.66 9.72
C ILE A 187 6.33 -13.75 11.21
N GLY A 188 6.00 -14.86 11.88
CA GLY A 188 6.31 -15.12 13.29
C GLY A 188 5.47 -14.29 14.27
N PRO A 189 5.52 -14.60 15.57
CA PRO A 189 4.67 -13.95 16.59
C PRO A 189 4.99 -12.46 16.80
N GLY A 190 6.25 -12.06 16.55
CA GLY A 190 6.72 -10.68 16.66
C GLY A 190 6.42 -9.80 15.44
N GLY A 191 5.81 -10.36 14.38
CA GLY A 191 5.52 -9.62 13.16
C GLY A 191 6.79 -9.18 12.40
N ASN A 192 7.92 -9.86 12.63
CA ASN A 192 9.25 -9.43 12.17
C ASN A 192 9.95 -10.49 11.32
N TYR A 193 9.15 -11.24 10.56
CA TYR A 193 9.60 -12.33 9.70
C TYR A 193 10.45 -13.37 10.43
N ALA A 194 9.92 -13.91 11.53
CA ALA A 194 10.61 -14.90 12.38
C ALA A 194 12.01 -14.43 12.81
N ASN A 195 12.10 -13.18 13.29
CA ASN A 195 13.34 -12.50 13.68
C ASN A 195 14.36 -12.30 12.56
N GLN A 196 13.99 -12.45 11.30
CA GLN A 196 14.87 -12.16 10.17
C GLN A 196 14.84 -10.68 9.76
N PHE A 197 13.86 -9.91 10.26
CA PHE A 197 13.71 -8.50 9.92
C PHE A 197 13.80 -7.57 11.15
N GLN A 198 14.13 -6.32 10.86
CA GLN A 198 14.56 -5.32 11.85
C GLN A 198 13.44 -4.67 12.68
N GLY A 199 12.20 -5.17 12.59
CA GLY A 199 11.07 -4.62 13.34
C GLY A 199 9.75 -5.31 12.99
N ASN A 200 8.70 -4.95 13.74
CA ASN A 200 7.35 -5.39 13.45
C ASN A 200 6.80 -4.67 12.20
N VAL A 201 6.30 -5.44 11.24
CA VAL A 201 5.74 -4.97 9.96
C VAL A 201 4.22 -4.94 9.97
N GLU A 202 3.59 -5.44 11.05
CA GLU A 202 2.15 -5.56 11.15
C GLU A 202 1.51 -4.37 11.84
N ASN A 203 0.53 -3.78 11.17
CA ASN A 203 -0.45 -2.94 11.81
C ASN A 203 -1.39 -3.80 12.63
N ARG A 204 -1.94 -3.24 13.70
CA ARG A 204 -3.09 -3.78 14.42
C ARG A 204 -4.20 -2.75 14.36
N THR A 205 -5.37 -3.13 13.88
CA THR A 205 -6.55 -2.26 13.94
C THR A 205 -6.95 -2.03 15.40
N PRO A 206 -7.45 -0.83 15.76
CA PRO A 206 -8.03 -0.56 17.08
C PRO A 206 -9.10 -1.57 17.50
N ASP A 207 -9.35 -1.70 18.80
CA ASP A 207 -10.37 -2.61 19.33
C ASP A 207 -11.80 -2.13 19.03
N ASP A 208 -11.98 -0.87 18.63
CA ASP A 208 -13.23 -0.24 18.21
C ASP A 208 -13.25 0.08 16.70
N PHE A 209 -12.32 -0.49 15.92
CA PHE A 209 -12.14 -0.18 14.50
C PHE A 209 -13.44 -0.29 13.69
N ALA A 210 -14.17 -1.39 13.82
CA ALA A 210 -15.44 -1.62 13.12
C ALA A 210 -16.61 -0.78 13.67
N GLY A 211 -16.48 -0.23 14.89
CA GLY A 211 -17.54 0.53 15.54
C GLY A 211 -17.66 1.98 15.08
N ASN A 212 -16.64 2.51 14.40
CA ASN A 212 -16.63 3.88 13.90
C ASN A 212 -16.17 3.93 12.43
N PRO A 213 -17.01 4.36 11.47
CA PRO A 213 -16.65 4.41 10.06
C PRO A 213 -15.53 5.41 9.74
N SER A 214 -15.21 6.34 10.65
CA SER A 214 -14.06 7.25 10.48
C SER A 214 -12.72 6.62 10.90
N ASN A 215 -12.72 5.42 11.48
CA ASN A 215 -11.49 4.75 11.88
C ASN A 215 -10.71 4.28 10.65
N VAL A 216 -9.41 4.56 10.66
CA VAL A 216 -8.47 4.15 9.62
C VAL A 216 -7.21 3.56 10.24
N SER A 217 -6.59 2.64 9.53
CA SER A 217 -5.29 2.05 9.88
C SER A 217 -4.34 2.28 8.70
N ARG A 218 -3.14 2.84 8.97
CA ARG A 218 -2.17 3.23 7.92
C ARG A 218 -0.85 2.48 8.03
N SER A 219 -0.31 2.04 6.90
CA SER A 219 1.03 1.43 6.81
C SER A 219 1.84 2.06 5.69
N ASP A 220 3.04 2.55 6.00
CA ASP A 220 3.94 3.15 5.02
C ASP A 220 4.70 2.07 4.24
N LEU A 221 4.62 2.11 2.91
CA LEU A 221 5.38 1.21 2.05
C LEU A 221 6.76 1.78 1.76
N TYR A 222 7.78 0.94 1.96
CA TYR A 222 9.17 1.26 1.65
C TYR A 222 9.78 0.25 0.69
N GLU A 223 10.60 0.75 -0.22
CA GLU A 223 11.54 -0.06 -0.99
C GLU A 223 12.90 -0.11 -0.28
N VAL A 224 13.31 -1.31 0.08
CA VAL A 224 14.54 -1.63 0.81
C VAL A 224 15.48 -2.38 -0.12
N GLU A 225 16.27 -1.65 -0.89
CA GLU A 225 17.35 -2.25 -1.68
C GLU A 225 18.47 -2.78 -0.75
N PRO A 226 19.14 -3.88 -1.12
CA PRO A 226 20.29 -4.37 -0.38
C PRO A 226 21.39 -3.31 -0.23
N GLY A 227 21.87 -3.14 0.99
CA GLY A 227 23.02 -2.29 1.30
C GLY A 227 24.33 -2.99 1.00
N THR A 228 25.35 -2.25 0.57
CA THR A 228 26.71 -2.78 0.38
C THR A 228 27.74 -1.90 1.09
N THR A 229 28.80 -2.52 1.62
CA THR A 229 29.92 -1.77 2.19
C THR A 229 30.66 -0.99 1.10
N SER A 230 30.85 -1.60 -0.08
CA SER A 230 31.53 -0.95 -1.21
C SER A 230 30.79 0.29 -1.72
N GLY A 231 29.46 0.30 -1.69
CA GLY A 231 28.65 1.46 -2.07
C GLY A 231 28.37 2.43 -0.91
N GLY A 232 28.82 2.11 0.31
CA GLY A 232 28.51 2.92 1.50
C GLY A 232 27.02 2.98 1.85
N THR A 233 26.19 2.07 1.32
CA THR A 233 24.73 2.08 1.48
C THR A 233 24.23 1.15 2.59
N LEU A 234 25.14 0.43 3.26
CA LEU A 234 24.78 -0.38 4.41
C LEU A 234 24.21 0.50 5.53
N ASN A 235 23.05 0.11 6.07
CA ASN A 235 22.29 0.88 7.06
C ASN A 235 21.77 2.25 6.56
N ALA A 236 21.85 2.54 5.26
CA ALA A 236 21.17 3.71 4.71
C ALA A 236 19.64 3.52 4.80
N PRO A 237 18.85 4.61 4.89
CA PRO A 237 17.40 4.52 4.91
C PRO A 237 16.83 3.96 3.59
N ALA A 238 15.72 3.25 3.71
CA ALA A 238 14.88 2.79 2.61
C ALA A 238 14.15 3.95 1.93
N ARG A 239 13.77 3.76 0.66
CA ARG A 239 13.00 4.75 -0.11
C ARG A 239 11.52 4.63 0.24
N TYR A 240 10.90 5.73 0.65
CA TYR A 240 9.46 5.80 0.89
C TYR A 240 8.68 5.86 -0.43
N LEU A 241 7.60 5.10 -0.55
CA LEU A 241 6.78 5.03 -1.78
C LEU A 241 5.38 5.62 -1.60
N GLY A 242 4.84 5.60 -0.38
CA GLY A 242 3.45 5.94 -0.09
C GLY A 242 2.94 5.12 1.09
N PHE A 243 1.63 5.10 1.30
CA PHE A 243 1.03 4.35 2.39
C PHE A 243 -0.28 3.68 1.99
N PHE A 244 -0.50 2.50 2.56
CA PHE A 244 -1.80 1.83 2.53
C PHE A 244 -2.70 2.39 3.63
N GLU A 245 -3.97 2.63 3.32
CA GLU A 245 -5.01 3.02 4.28
C GLU A 245 -6.15 2.01 4.22
N LEU A 246 -6.30 1.23 5.30
CA LEU A 246 -7.43 0.34 5.53
C LEU A 246 -8.50 1.10 6.31
N LYS A 247 -9.74 1.04 5.84
CA LYS A 247 -10.92 1.64 6.51
C LYS A 247 -11.78 0.57 7.20
N ALA A 248 -12.63 1.02 8.10
CA ALA A 248 -13.55 0.17 8.86
C ALA A 248 -14.54 -0.63 7.98
N ASP A 249 -14.82 -0.17 6.76
CA ASP A 249 -15.66 -0.86 5.78
C ASP A 249 -14.92 -1.95 4.99
N GLY A 250 -13.63 -2.17 5.29
CA GLY A 250 -12.79 -3.14 4.61
C GLY A 250 -12.17 -2.63 3.30
N THR A 251 -12.42 -1.38 2.91
CA THR A 251 -11.76 -0.80 1.74
C THR A 251 -10.29 -0.51 2.03
N LEU A 252 -9.44 -0.75 1.03
CA LEU A 252 -8.01 -0.48 1.08
C LEU A 252 -7.61 0.41 -0.09
N THR A 253 -6.83 1.44 0.21
CA THR A 253 -6.25 2.33 -0.80
C THR A 253 -4.75 2.43 -0.62
N PHE A 254 -4.00 2.63 -1.70
CA PHE A 254 -2.62 3.08 -1.65
C PHE A 254 -2.56 4.55 -2.03
N ASN A 255 -1.89 5.34 -1.20
CA ASN A 255 -1.82 6.79 -1.31
C ASN A 255 -0.35 7.19 -1.40
N THR A 256 0.04 7.83 -2.50
CA THR A 256 1.32 8.56 -2.52
C THR A 256 1.14 9.86 -1.74
N THR A 257 2.16 10.27 -0.98
CA THR A 257 2.12 11.61 -0.39
C THR A 257 2.16 12.64 -1.51
N VAL A 258 1.51 13.78 -1.29
CA VAL A 258 1.77 14.95 -2.11
C VAL A 258 3.21 15.33 -1.80
N ALA A 259 4.14 14.95 -2.69
CA ALA A 259 5.48 15.48 -2.70
C ALA A 259 5.34 16.99 -2.72
N VAL A 260 5.62 17.62 -1.57
CA VAL A 260 5.65 19.05 -1.47
C VAL A 260 6.83 19.49 -2.34
N PRO A 261 6.59 20.14 -3.48
CA PRO A 261 7.68 20.58 -4.33
C PRO A 261 8.61 21.44 -3.51
N THR A 262 9.93 21.28 -3.68
CA THR A 262 10.90 22.13 -3.02
C THR A 262 10.52 23.59 -3.31
N PRO A 263 10.22 24.40 -2.28
CA PRO A 263 9.74 25.75 -2.51
C PRO A 263 10.84 26.53 -3.23
N ARG A 264 10.51 27.15 -4.35
CA ARG A 264 11.42 28.02 -5.08
C ARG A 264 11.05 29.46 -4.78
N ILE A 265 12.00 30.20 -4.19
CA ILE A 265 11.88 31.65 -4.07
C ILE A 265 11.91 32.23 -5.49
N THR A 266 10.83 32.89 -5.89
CA THR A 266 10.64 33.51 -7.21
C THR A 266 11.03 34.98 -7.20
N GLY A 267 10.97 35.65 -6.04
CA GLY A 267 11.34 37.04 -5.88
C GLY A 267 11.80 37.38 -4.47
N ILE A 268 12.72 38.34 -4.37
CA ILE A 268 13.18 38.93 -3.11
C ILE A 268 13.20 40.44 -3.29
N SER A 269 12.58 41.17 -2.37
CA SER A 269 12.63 42.63 -2.31
C SER A 269 12.92 43.11 -0.89
N HIS A 270 13.63 44.22 -0.75
CA HIS A 270 13.88 44.87 0.53
C HIS A 270 13.49 46.34 0.48
N ALA A 271 12.62 46.76 1.40
CA ALA A 271 12.18 48.14 1.53
C ALA A 271 11.83 48.43 2.99
N GLU A 272 12.18 49.63 3.47
CA GLU A 272 11.80 50.14 4.80
C GLU A 272 12.14 49.18 5.97
N GLY A 273 13.26 48.44 5.87
CA GLY A 273 13.68 47.49 6.89
C GLY A 273 12.94 46.15 6.87
N VAL A 274 12.19 45.85 5.80
CA VAL A 274 11.48 44.58 5.63
C VAL A 274 11.98 43.86 4.38
N THR A 275 12.44 42.63 4.56
CA THR A 275 12.74 41.71 3.46
C THR A 275 11.52 40.87 3.15
N THR A 276 11.00 40.95 1.94
CA THR A 276 9.86 40.15 1.47
C THR A 276 10.34 39.08 0.50
N LEU A 277 10.02 37.82 0.80
CA LEU A 277 10.30 36.68 -0.06
C LEU A 277 9.02 36.19 -0.70
N THR A 278 9.06 36.00 -2.01
CA THR A 278 7.93 35.55 -2.83
C THR A 278 8.22 34.14 -3.35
N PHE A 279 7.25 33.24 -3.29
CA PHE A 279 7.40 31.85 -3.71
C PHE A 279 6.06 31.21 -4.09
N LEU A 280 6.10 30.19 -4.96
CA LEU A 280 4.93 29.40 -5.34
C LEU A 280 4.57 28.38 -4.26
N THR A 281 3.28 28.18 -4.02
CA THR A 281 2.79 27.21 -3.05
C THR A 281 2.00 26.08 -3.69
N VAL A 282 1.85 24.99 -2.95
CA VAL A 282 0.91 23.90 -3.20
C VAL A 282 -0.20 23.96 -2.16
N ASN A 283 -1.42 23.68 -2.61
CA ASN A 283 -2.59 23.72 -1.74
C ASN A 283 -2.44 22.74 -0.57
N GLY A 284 -2.69 23.22 0.65
CA GLY A 284 -2.72 22.40 1.86
C GLY A 284 -1.41 22.34 2.65
N VAL A 285 -0.28 22.69 2.02
CA VAL A 285 1.06 22.69 2.64
C VAL A 285 1.26 23.96 3.48
N THR A 286 1.92 23.86 4.63
CA THR A 286 2.33 25.03 5.42
C THR A 286 3.77 25.40 5.10
N TYR A 287 4.03 26.67 4.82
CA TYR A 287 5.36 27.18 4.50
C TYR A 287 5.87 28.07 5.62
N VAL A 288 7.09 27.85 6.07
CA VAL A 288 7.72 28.59 7.17
C VAL A 288 8.98 29.27 6.65
N LEU A 289 9.12 30.56 6.96
CA LEU A 289 10.37 31.28 6.69
C LEU A 289 11.41 30.86 7.72
N ARG A 290 12.54 30.30 7.26
CA ARG A 290 13.71 30.05 8.11
C ARG A 290 14.77 31.10 7.81
N THR A 291 15.33 31.68 8.87
CA THR A 291 16.34 32.73 8.76
C THR A 291 17.57 32.40 9.59
N THR A 292 18.75 32.75 9.09
CA THR A 292 20.00 32.71 9.87
C THR A 292 20.94 33.85 9.49
N GLY A 293 21.90 34.15 10.36
CA GLY A 293 23.04 35.03 10.06
C GLY A 293 24.20 34.26 9.44
N ALA A 294 25.30 34.96 9.13
CA ALA A 294 26.50 34.34 8.54
C ALA A 294 27.05 33.18 9.38
N ASP A 295 27.05 33.32 10.71
CA ASP A 295 27.57 32.31 11.63
C ASP A 295 26.76 31.00 11.62
N GLY A 296 25.47 31.06 11.26
CA GLY A 296 24.60 29.88 11.24
C GLY A 296 24.54 29.17 9.90
N LEU A 297 25.26 29.62 8.88
CA LEU A 297 25.24 29.02 7.54
C LEU A 297 25.81 27.59 7.50
N THR A 298 26.73 27.28 8.42
CA THR A 298 27.33 25.95 8.57
C THR A 298 26.49 25.02 9.45
N SER A 299 25.52 25.57 10.17
CA SER A 299 24.61 24.79 11.02
C SER A 299 23.50 24.16 10.17
N PRO A 300 22.98 22.97 10.57
CA PRO A 300 21.85 22.37 9.90
C PRO A 300 20.67 23.33 9.81
N VAL A 301 20.00 23.35 8.67
CA VAL A 301 18.85 24.23 8.39
C VAL A 301 17.73 24.10 9.44
N SER A 302 17.56 22.92 10.03
CA SER A 302 16.59 22.68 11.10
C SER A 302 16.87 23.49 12.38
N THR A 303 18.09 24.01 12.56
CA THR A 303 18.46 24.87 13.70
C THR A 303 18.33 26.36 13.38
N TRP A 304 17.93 26.74 12.16
CA TRP A 304 17.71 28.13 11.80
C TRP A 304 16.44 28.67 12.46
N THR A 305 16.43 29.97 12.76
CA THR A 305 15.29 30.63 13.40
C THR A 305 14.05 30.53 12.53
N ALA A 306 12.95 30.01 13.08
CA ALA A 306 11.65 30.01 12.42
C ALA A 306 10.97 31.37 12.57
N GLY A 307 10.54 31.95 11.45
CA GLY A 307 9.80 33.19 11.38
C GLY A 307 8.32 32.98 11.05
N ALA A 308 7.76 33.88 10.26
CA ALA A 308 6.36 33.81 9.82
C ALA A 308 6.06 32.54 9.01
N SER A 309 4.80 32.13 9.02
CA SER A 309 4.31 31.00 8.21
C SER A 309 3.03 31.34 7.46
N VAL A 310 2.77 30.61 6.37
CA VAL A 310 1.58 30.77 5.53
C VAL A 310 1.13 29.41 5.00
N ARG A 311 -0.19 29.20 4.93
CA ARG A 311 -0.76 28.03 4.28
C ARG A 311 -0.86 28.25 2.77
N GLY A 312 -0.33 27.30 2.02
CA GLY A 312 -0.39 27.28 0.56
C GLY A 312 -1.78 26.97 0.04
N ASP A 313 -2.10 27.55 -1.10
CA ASP A 313 -3.36 27.39 -1.81
C ASP A 313 -3.17 27.17 -3.32
N GLY A 314 -1.94 26.93 -3.76
CA GLY A 314 -1.60 26.78 -5.17
C GLY A 314 -1.21 28.09 -5.87
N THR A 315 -1.29 29.23 -5.18
CA THR A 315 -0.89 30.54 -5.70
C THR A 315 0.44 31.00 -5.15
N GLU A 316 0.96 32.10 -5.68
CA GLU A 316 2.14 32.77 -5.15
C GLU A 316 1.84 33.38 -3.78
N LYS A 317 2.73 33.17 -2.81
CA LYS A 317 2.65 33.71 -1.44
C LYS A 317 3.92 34.48 -1.10
N THR A 318 3.80 35.31 -0.08
CA THR A 318 4.92 36.06 0.48
C THR A 318 5.10 35.80 1.96
N LEU A 319 6.34 35.72 2.42
CA LEU A 319 6.73 35.78 3.81
C LEU A 319 7.71 36.93 4.02
N GLN A 320 7.68 37.54 5.20
CA GLN A 320 8.47 38.73 5.52
C GLN A 320 9.38 38.50 6.71
N ASP A 321 10.54 39.14 6.67
CA ASP A 321 11.49 39.25 7.78
C ASP A 321 11.77 40.73 8.07
N THR A 322 11.64 41.13 9.34
CA THR A 322 11.81 42.52 9.79
C THR A 322 13.10 42.73 10.57
N SER A 323 14.09 41.85 10.39
CA SER A 323 15.36 42.00 11.09
C SER A 323 16.15 43.20 10.60
N THR A 324 16.88 43.82 11.52
CA THR A 324 17.85 44.89 11.25
C THR A 324 19.26 44.36 10.99
N ASP A 325 19.46 43.04 11.00
CA ASP A 325 20.75 42.41 10.73
C ASP A 325 21.24 42.76 9.32
N ALA A 326 22.52 43.14 9.20
CA ALA A 326 23.10 43.58 7.92
C ALA A 326 23.21 42.44 6.89
N ILE A 327 23.31 41.19 7.33
CA ILE A 327 23.41 40.01 6.46
C ILE A 327 22.49 38.93 7.03
N ARG A 328 21.58 38.45 6.18
CA ARG A 328 20.73 37.29 6.47
C ARG A 328 20.63 36.34 5.31
N PHE A 329 20.43 35.07 5.66
CA PHE A 329 20.18 33.98 4.75
C PHE A 329 18.80 33.42 5.03
N PHE A 330 18.11 33.02 3.95
CA PHE A 330 16.71 32.66 3.99
C PHE A 330 16.49 31.32 3.30
N ILE A 331 15.58 30.54 3.85
CA ILE A 331 14.95 29.43 3.13
C ILE A 331 13.44 29.52 3.35
N ILE A 332 12.69 28.95 2.42
CA ILE A 332 11.30 28.58 2.66
C ILE A 332 11.25 27.07 2.95
N GLU A 333 10.91 26.71 4.18
CA GLU A 333 10.68 25.33 4.58
C GLU A 333 9.23 24.96 4.27
N ALA A 334 9.03 23.80 3.64
CA ALA A 334 7.71 23.26 3.37
C ALA A 334 7.38 22.17 4.39
N GLN A 335 6.26 22.30 5.08
CA GLN A 335 5.77 21.38 6.09
C GLN A 335 4.46 20.75 5.57
N PRO A 336 4.44 19.43 5.36
CA PRO A 336 3.27 18.72 4.82
C PRO A 336 2.05 18.78 5.74
#